data_AF-A0A2G9Y0A8-F1
#
_entry.id   AF-A0A2G9Y0A8-F1
#
_cell.length_a   1.000
_cell.length_b   1.000
_cell.length_c   1.000
_cell.angle_alpha   90.00
_cell.angle_beta   90.00
_cell.angle_gamma   90.00
#
_symmetry.space_group_name_H-M   'P 1'
#
loop_
_entity.id
_entity.type
_entity.pdbx_description
1 polymer ?
#
loop_
_entity_poly.entity_id
_entity_poly.type
_entity_poly.pdbx_seq_one_letter_code
_entity_poly.pdbx_strand_id
1 'polypeptide(L)'
;MNRKEQHNPITKYFEAQKFVDYCEANRVDASLNVLETYEKHGILIPIYCRVFPDEFIKAKYEYEKKNPLDPVMKLNCPSEWEPIVRLINALSDYNFKLIGPFISPDGSESFAYQEGIIKNGHPLDNEYKKHNPFLKTPNKSDFRPWKDYEIVVDIDKDGDPVKRNTAEHYYALWQIFIVDDLNYLHTIKENYLTKEQKGRGIVKKNIRESRILEFSDLFQTISNFRMLESIIRIIVTDDVKGSVIEGECYRTLEERTKKIAEKEYAKHNKSEWMKFLRKLVELYYHYTELEKDRLSQELKRFLGSTAIMVMMARNKDLDFERLCNEYGEGNKSWGIRYIDGIRIYYKGLEKIFPIEINQLRERALSILPSYIKEVNDWLPKGSTKLPDNFHEQLVSTIIDEGNELLLTHLYEIEDLWFKYKLCRVGSIWAHLRFLAIGIEELGKEWFCKEKIENIFIEAFGNDYRDRLKSEYNKLKPEQYAKSSITRADTQDEFIEKLNCILGNKDLFNNLSNNPLCKYHLVVTHLTRNFVSHHIKIKSIMMGSLFVEVYRCLVLTLVSLFAQKKKTEKMREKVKFGS
;
A
#
# COMPACT_ATOMS: atom_id res chain seq x y z
N MET A 1 -2.03 1.03 22.57
CA MET A 1 -1.06 1.64 21.64
C MET A 1 -1.76 2.71 20.82
N ASN A 2 -1.42 3.99 21.01
CA ASN A 2 -2.10 5.13 20.38
C ASN A 2 -1.83 5.18 18.86
N ARG A 3 -2.89 4.99 18.05
CA ARG A 3 -2.91 5.09 16.58
C ARG A 3 -2.83 6.54 16.03
N LYS A 4 -2.37 7.53 16.80
CA LYS A 4 -2.61 8.95 16.51
C LYS A 4 -1.58 9.70 15.64
N GLU A 5 -0.50 9.07 15.17
CA GLU A 5 0.51 9.75 14.34
C GLU A 5 0.82 8.99 13.03
N GLN A 6 -0.18 8.41 12.38
CA GLN A 6 -0.03 8.05 10.97
C GLN A 6 -0.30 9.30 10.13
N HIS A 7 0.73 9.84 9.49
CA HIS A 7 0.62 10.98 8.58
C HIS A 7 -0.42 10.73 7.50
N ASN A 8 -1.28 11.73 7.28
CA ASN A 8 -2.27 11.69 6.23
C ASN A 8 -1.52 11.79 4.88
N PRO A 9 -1.64 10.80 3.97
CA PRO A 9 -0.92 10.79 2.69
C PRO A 9 -1.30 11.95 1.75
N ILE A 10 -2.31 12.73 2.12
CA ILE A 10 -2.67 14.00 1.50
C ILE A 10 -1.63 15.08 1.82
N THR A 11 -1.09 15.13 3.04
CA THR A 11 -0.22 16.23 3.48
C THR A 11 1.07 16.27 2.67
N LYS A 12 1.25 17.35 1.90
CA LYS A 12 2.42 17.53 1.03
C LYS A 12 3.49 18.43 1.64
N TYR A 13 3.06 19.51 2.31
CA TYR A 13 3.93 20.52 2.91
C TYR A 13 3.55 20.78 4.37
N PHE A 14 4.56 21.11 5.18
CA PHE A 14 4.42 21.57 6.55
C PHE A 14 5.01 22.96 6.72
N GLU A 15 4.32 23.80 7.50
CA GLU A 15 4.96 24.99 8.09
C GLU A 15 6.15 24.56 8.96
N ALA A 16 7.17 25.42 9.05
CA ALA A 16 8.46 25.10 9.69
C ALA A 16 8.34 24.40 11.05
N GLN A 17 7.50 24.90 11.96
CA GLN A 17 7.33 24.26 13.27
C GLN A 17 6.74 22.85 13.15
N LYS A 18 5.68 22.67 12.34
CA LYS A 18 5.10 21.34 12.10
C LYS A 18 6.09 20.38 11.44
N PHE A 19 6.99 20.91 10.61
CA PHE A 19 8.06 20.13 10.01
C PHE A 19 9.12 19.72 11.05
N VAL A 20 9.49 20.61 11.97
CA VAL A 20 10.34 20.27 13.12
C VAL A 20 9.68 19.17 13.97
N ASP A 21 8.42 19.33 14.33
CA ASP A 21 7.67 18.34 15.11
C ASP A 21 7.63 16.98 14.37
N TYR A 22 7.49 16.99 13.04
CA TYR A 22 7.55 15.80 12.19
C TYR A 22 8.94 15.13 12.19
N CYS A 23 10.02 15.91 12.12
CA CYS A 23 11.39 15.42 12.24
C CYS A 23 11.62 14.76 13.60
N GLU A 24 11.22 15.43 14.69
CA GLU A 24 11.34 14.92 16.06
C GLU A 24 10.56 13.61 16.25
N ALA A 25 9.34 13.54 15.73
CA ALA A 25 8.52 12.32 15.75
C ALA A 25 9.21 11.15 15.04
N ASN A 26 10.09 11.42 14.08
CA ASN A 26 10.88 10.42 13.33
C ASN A 26 12.31 10.25 13.86
N ARG A 27 12.64 10.84 15.02
CA ARG A 27 13.98 10.83 15.64
C ARG A 27 15.07 11.46 14.75
N VAL A 28 14.69 12.49 14.00
CA VAL A 28 15.62 13.35 13.26
C VAL A 28 15.75 14.67 14.03
N ASP A 29 16.97 15.00 14.45
CA ASP A 29 17.25 16.24 15.19
C ASP A 29 16.96 17.46 14.31
N ALA A 30 16.07 18.34 14.76
CA ALA A 30 15.69 19.53 14.02
C ALA A 30 15.27 20.61 15.00
N SER A 31 15.51 21.86 14.62
CA SER A 31 14.95 23.03 15.30
C SER A 31 14.82 24.17 14.29
N LEU A 32 14.00 25.18 14.61
CA LEU A 32 13.89 26.37 13.75
C LEU A 32 15.25 27.02 13.49
N ASN A 33 16.12 27.07 14.50
CA ASN A 33 17.49 27.60 14.38
C ASN A 33 18.35 26.77 13.42
N VAL A 34 18.22 25.44 13.44
CA VAL A 34 18.94 24.55 12.51
C VAL A 34 18.45 24.77 11.09
N LEU A 35 17.12 24.83 10.89
CA LEU A 35 16.53 25.10 9.57
C LEU A 35 16.95 26.46 9.02
N GLU A 36 16.90 27.52 9.82
CA GLU A 36 17.39 28.87 9.45
C GLU A 36 18.88 28.84 9.08
N THR A 37 19.70 28.10 9.85
CA THR A 37 21.13 27.97 9.57
C THR A 37 21.38 27.28 8.24
N TYR A 38 20.63 26.22 7.93
CA TYR A 38 20.74 25.54 6.66
C TYR A 38 20.27 26.40 5.47
N GLU A 39 19.21 27.20 5.67
CA GLU A 39 18.72 28.15 4.67
C GLU A 39 19.76 29.23 4.38
N LYS A 40 20.36 29.81 5.42
CA LYS A 40 21.45 30.79 5.33
C LYS A 40 22.61 30.31 4.48
N HIS A 41 22.93 29.02 4.58
CA HIS A 41 24.02 28.41 3.84
C HIS A 41 23.61 27.88 2.46
N GLY A 42 22.31 27.79 2.19
CA GLY A 42 21.73 27.29 0.95
C GLY A 42 21.78 25.77 0.81
N ILE A 43 21.91 25.04 1.92
CA ILE A 43 22.03 23.56 1.92
C ILE A 43 20.71 22.84 2.22
N LEU A 44 19.75 23.55 2.79
CA LEU A 44 18.34 23.16 2.85
C LEU A 44 17.52 24.44 2.79
N ILE A 45 16.62 24.53 1.84
CA ILE A 45 15.79 25.72 1.62
C ILE A 45 14.32 25.27 1.64
N PRO A 46 13.41 26.03 2.27
CA PRO A 46 11.98 25.70 2.22
C PRO A 46 11.49 25.70 0.77
N ILE A 47 10.54 24.82 0.44
CA ILE A 47 9.96 24.75 -0.92
C ILE A 47 9.23 26.05 -1.24
N TYR A 48 8.51 26.59 -0.26
CA TYR A 48 7.83 27.87 -0.39
C TYR A 48 8.07 28.74 0.83
N CYS A 49 8.17 30.04 0.62
CA CYS A 49 8.08 31.05 1.67
C CYS A 49 6.92 31.98 1.31
N ARG A 50 5.94 32.07 2.21
CA ARG A 50 4.84 33.02 2.11
C ARG A 50 5.23 34.26 2.89
N VAL A 51 5.28 35.42 2.24
CA VAL A 51 5.67 36.70 2.86
C VAL A 51 4.49 37.66 2.82
N PHE A 52 4.11 38.18 3.97
CA PHE A 52 2.98 39.08 4.16
C PHE A 52 3.46 40.53 4.31
N PRO A 53 2.70 41.51 3.79
CA PRO A 53 2.88 42.92 4.15
C PRO A 53 2.66 43.14 5.65
N ASP A 54 3.42 44.06 6.24
CA ASP A 54 3.32 44.40 7.66
C ASP A 54 1.91 44.90 8.02
N GLU A 55 1.32 45.71 7.13
CA GLU A 55 -0.04 46.25 7.27
C GLU A 55 -1.09 45.14 7.27
N PHE A 56 -0.88 44.09 6.46
CA PHE A 56 -1.77 42.93 6.44
C PHE A 56 -1.73 42.18 7.77
N ILE A 57 -0.53 41.94 8.32
CA ILE A 57 -0.37 41.23 9.60
C ILE A 57 -0.98 42.02 10.77
N LYS A 58 -0.81 43.35 10.79
CA LYS A 58 -1.48 44.22 11.77
C LYS A 58 -3.00 44.18 11.65
N ALA A 59 -3.52 44.28 10.44
CA ALA A 59 -4.96 44.22 10.20
C ALA A 59 -5.55 42.84 10.56
N LYS A 60 -4.83 41.76 10.27
CA LYS A 60 -5.18 40.39 10.67
C LYS A 60 -5.26 40.25 12.19
N TYR A 61 -4.25 40.72 12.91
CA TYR A 61 -4.22 40.68 14.36
C TYR A 61 -5.41 41.43 14.98
N GLU A 62 -5.70 42.64 14.51
CA GLU A 62 -6.86 43.41 14.97
C GLU A 62 -8.20 42.71 14.72
N TYR A 63 -8.31 42.00 13.60
CA TYR A 63 -9.50 41.20 13.29
C TYR A 63 -9.65 40.02 14.24
N GLU A 64 -8.58 39.23 14.44
CA GLU A 64 -8.58 38.06 15.33
C GLU A 64 -8.90 38.47 16.78
N LYS A 65 -8.39 39.62 17.23
CA LYS A 65 -8.68 40.20 18.54
C LYS A 65 -10.16 40.55 18.72
N LYS A 66 -10.82 41.06 17.67
CA LYS A 66 -12.25 41.41 17.67
C LYS A 66 -13.16 40.21 17.43
N ASN A 67 -12.68 39.18 16.74
CA ASN A 67 -13.46 38.02 16.30
C ASN A 67 -12.75 36.70 16.64
N PRO A 68 -12.50 36.40 17.93
CA PRO A 68 -11.68 35.26 18.34
C PRO A 68 -12.27 33.88 17.99
N LEU A 69 -13.56 33.82 17.66
CA LEU A 69 -14.29 32.59 17.31
C LEU A 69 -14.55 32.44 15.82
N ASP A 70 -14.09 33.37 14.97
CA ASP A 70 -14.31 33.27 13.52
C ASP A 70 -13.18 32.47 12.85
N PRO A 71 -13.44 31.25 12.36
CA PRO A 71 -12.42 30.44 11.68
C PRO A 71 -12.11 30.96 10.27
N VAL A 72 -12.94 31.83 9.71
CA VAL A 72 -12.80 32.35 8.34
C VAL A 72 -12.53 33.85 8.39
N MET A 73 -11.31 34.24 8.03
CA MET A 73 -10.90 35.64 8.04
C MET A 73 -11.66 36.44 6.96
N LYS A 74 -12.77 37.09 7.34
CA LYS A 74 -13.55 38.01 6.48
C LYS A 74 -13.02 39.44 6.60
N LEU A 75 -11.72 39.59 6.40
CA LEU A 75 -11.11 40.91 6.39
C LEU A 75 -11.58 41.65 5.13
N ASN A 76 -12.12 42.87 5.29
CA ASN A 76 -12.30 43.79 4.17
C ASN A 76 -10.90 44.24 3.72
N CYS A 77 -10.32 43.50 2.78
CA CYS A 77 -8.98 43.72 2.26
C CYS A 77 -9.00 44.64 1.04
N PRO A 78 -7.99 45.53 0.87
CA PRO A 78 -7.65 46.10 -0.42
C PRO A 78 -7.47 44.99 -1.48
N SER A 79 -7.76 45.30 -2.75
CA SER A 79 -7.61 44.36 -3.87
C SER A 79 -6.20 43.75 -3.97
N GLU A 80 -5.18 44.50 -3.57
CA GLU A 80 -3.77 44.06 -3.53
C GLU A 80 -3.53 42.86 -2.59
N TRP A 81 -4.35 42.67 -1.55
CA TRP A 81 -4.22 41.56 -0.59
C TRP A 81 -5.12 40.38 -0.93
N GLU A 82 -5.95 40.48 -1.96
CA GLU A 82 -6.82 39.40 -2.42
C GLU A 82 -6.05 38.08 -2.68
N PRO A 83 -4.84 38.09 -3.29
CA PRO A 83 -4.07 36.86 -3.47
C PRO A 83 -3.67 36.17 -2.15
N ILE A 84 -3.41 36.94 -1.08
CA ILE A 84 -3.07 36.39 0.24
C ILE A 84 -4.30 35.72 0.84
N VAL A 85 -5.43 36.44 0.87
CA VAL A 85 -6.68 35.95 1.45
C VAL A 85 -7.14 34.69 0.73
N ARG A 86 -7.08 34.68 -0.61
CA ARG A 86 -7.39 33.50 -1.42
C ARG A 86 -6.51 32.31 -1.06
N LEU A 87 -5.20 32.50 -0.88
CA LEU A 87 -4.29 31.42 -0.49
C LEU A 87 -4.54 30.93 0.95
N ILE A 88 -4.78 31.82 1.90
CA ILE A 88 -5.15 31.45 3.28
C ILE A 88 -6.42 30.59 3.28
N ASN A 89 -7.46 31.04 2.58
CA ASN A 89 -8.72 30.30 2.48
C ASN A 89 -8.53 28.96 1.78
N ALA A 90 -7.75 28.91 0.69
CA ALA A 90 -7.48 27.66 -0.02
C ALA A 90 -6.69 26.65 0.84
N LEU A 91 -5.74 27.10 1.67
CA LEU A 91 -5.01 26.26 2.61
C LEU A 91 -5.88 25.79 3.79
N SER A 92 -6.74 26.67 4.30
CA SER A 92 -7.72 26.31 5.33
C SER A 92 -8.68 25.24 4.78
N ASP A 93 -9.27 25.48 3.61
CA ASP A 93 -10.13 24.51 2.92
C ASP A 93 -9.41 23.18 2.68
N TYR A 94 -8.13 23.22 2.33
CA TYR A 94 -7.35 22.01 2.11
C TYR A 94 -7.19 21.20 3.40
N ASN A 95 -6.92 21.86 4.52
CA ASN A 95 -6.74 21.19 5.81
C ASN A 95 -8.08 20.72 6.43
N PHE A 96 -9.18 21.44 6.18
CA PHE A 96 -10.48 21.17 6.81
C PHE A 96 -11.44 20.35 5.92
N LYS A 97 -11.58 20.66 4.63
CA LYS A 97 -12.57 20.05 3.73
C LYS A 97 -12.13 18.71 3.13
N LEU A 98 -10.90 18.26 3.38
CA LEU A 98 -10.46 16.91 3.02
C LEU A 98 -10.92 15.85 4.04
N ILE A 99 -11.60 16.25 5.12
CA ILE A 99 -12.16 15.39 6.16
C ILE A 99 -13.69 15.62 6.23
N GLY A 100 -14.42 15.21 5.19
CA GLY A 100 -15.88 15.09 5.22
C GLY A 100 -16.59 15.62 3.95
N PRO A 101 -17.76 15.07 3.60
CA PRO A 101 -18.56 15.53 2.47
C PRO A 101 -19.03 16.97 2.70
N PHE A 102 -18.82 17.83 1.72
CA PHE A 102 -19.42 19.17 1.70
C PHE A 102 -20.82 19.06 1.10
N ILE A 103 -21.85 19.19 1.93
CA ILE A 103 -23.24 19.20 1.51
C ILE A 103 -23.56 20.59 0.95
N SER A 104 -23.83 20.67 -0.35
CA SER A 104 -24.27 21.88 -1.02
C SER A 104 -25.66 22.31 -0.51
N PRO A 105 -26.06 23.59 -0.63
CA PRO A 105 -27.35 24.09 -0.16
C PRO A 105 -28.59 23.37 -0.76
N ASP A 106 -28.42 22.70 -1.90
CA ASP A 106 -29.45 21.91 -2.58
C ASP A 106 -29.47 20.43 -2.14
N GLY A 107 -28.68 20.06 -1.13
CA GLY A 107 -28.56 18.69 -0.63
C GLY A 107 -27.68 17.78 -1.48
N SER A 108 -26.99 18.30 -2.51
CA SER A 108 -26.02 17.53 -3.30
C SER A 108 -24.62 17.56 -2.66
N GLU A 109 -23.98 16.40 -2.56
CA GLU A 109 -22.56 16.33 -2.20
C GLU A 109 -21.72 16.86 -3.36
N SER A 110 -20.93 17.92 -3.11
CA SER A 110 -20.09 18.54 -4.15
C SER A 110 -18.62 18.23 -3.94
N PHE A 111 -18.07 17.37 -4.80
CA PHE A 111 -16.62 17.11 -4.90
C PHE A 111 -15.86 18.18 -5.68
N ALA A 112 -16.49 19.32 -6.01
CA ALA A 112 -15.89 20.34 -6.87
C ALA A 112 -14.54 20.85 -6.34
N TYR A 113 -14.36 20.88 -5.01
CA TYR A 113 -13.10 21.27 -4.40
C TYR A 113 -12.00 20.22 -4.62
N GLN A 114 -12.28 18.93 -4.34
CA GLN A 114 -11.36 17.82 -4.51
C GLN A 114 -11.00 17.61 -5.99
N GLU A 115 -11.97 17.73 -6.89
CA GLU A 115 -11.75 17.76 -8.35
C GLU A 115 -10.87 18.95 -8.77
N GLY A 116 -11.07 20.11 -8.13
CA GLY A 116 -10.20 21.27 -8.26
C GLY A 116 -8.74 20.98 -7.88
N ILE A 117 -8.51 20.21 -6.81
CA ILE A 117 -7.15 19.78 -6.41
C ILE A 117 -6.57 18.79 -7.41
N ILE A 118 -7.36 17.83 -7.92
CA ILE A 118 -6.88 16.88 -8.92
C ILE A 118 -6.42 17.60 -10.19
N LYS A 119 -7.14 18.65 -10.59
CA LYS A 119 -6.80 19.46 -11.77
C LYS A 119 -5.60 20.36 -11.52
N ASN A 120 -5.59 21.09 -10.40
CA ASN A 120 -4.68 22.23 -10.20
C ASN A 120 -3.46 21.91 -9.29
N GLY A 121 -3.53 20.84 -8.51
CA GLY A 121 -2.52 20.46 -7.51
C GLY A 121 -2.76 21.09 -6.14
N HIS A 122 -1.75 21.00 -5.26
CA HIS A 122 -1.80 21.58 -3.92
C HIS A 122 -2.02 23.10 -4.01
N PRO A 123 -2.74 23.74 -3.07
CA PRO A 123 -2.97 25.20 -3.08
C PRO A 123 -1.70 26.04 -3.28
N LEU A 124 -0.61 25.72 -2.57
CA LEU A 124 0.70 26.37 -2.76
C LEU A 124 1.23 26.22 -4.20
N ASP A 125 1.19 25.01 -4.78
CA ASP A 125 1.66 24.79 -6.16
C ASP A 125 0.83 25.60 -7.16
N ASN A 126 -0.49 25.64 -6.94
CA ASN A 126 -1.43 26.32 -7.82
C ASN A 126 -1.25 27.85 -7.77
N GLU A 127 -1.15 28.42 -6.58
CA GLU A 127 -0.94 29.87 -6.42
C GLU A 127 0.46 30.30 -6.88
N TYR A 128 1.47 29.45 -6.73
CA TYR A 128 2.79 29.71 -7.31
C TYR A 128 2.74 29.77 -8.85
N LYS A 129 2.03 28.84 -9.51
CA LYS A 129 1.81 28.87 -10.97
C LYS A 129 1.02 30.10 -11.44
N LYS A 130 0.18 30.68 -10.59
CA LYS A 130 -0.54 31.93 -10.86
C LYS A 130 0.28 33.18 -10.57
N HIS A 131 1.57 33.03 -10.23
CA HIS A 131 2.45 34.14 -9.88
C HIS A 131 1.92 34.99 -8.71
N ASN A 132 1.43 34.34 -7.66
CA ASN A 132 1.02 35.03 -6.44
C ASN A 132 2.22 35.82 -5.87
N PRO A 133 2.15 37.16 -5.76
CA PRO A 133 3.31 37.99 -5.41
C PRO A 133 3.80 37.80 -3.97
N PHE A 134 3.00 37.15 -3.13
CA PHE A 134 3.30 36.89 -1.72
C PHE A 134 3.82 35.46 -1.48
N LEU A 135 3.98 34.67 -2.53
CA LEU A 135 4.48 33.30 -2.46
C LEU A 135 5.72 33.16 -3.34
N LYS A 136 6.87 32.91 -2.70
CA LYS A 136 8.14 32.72 -3.40
C LYS A 136 8.68 31.31 -3.18
N THR A 137 9.48 30.85 -4.14
CA THR A 137 10.41 29.71 -4.00
C THR A 137 11.76 30.30 -3.61
N PRO A 138 12.12 30.30 -2.31
CA PRO A 138 13.32 30.98 -1.87
C PRO A 138 14.57 30.32 -2.47
N ASN A 139 15.60 31.12 -2.62
CA ASN A 139 16.95 30.68 -2.95
C ASN A 139 17.95 31.27 -1.95
N LYS A 140 19.24 30.90 -2.10
CA LYS A 140 20.30 31.37 -1.20
C LYS A 140 20.46 32.90 -1.16
N SER A 141 20.22 33.60 -2.27
CA SER A 141 20.28 35.07 -2.31
C SER A 141 19.08 35.74 -1.67
N ASP A 142 17.97 35.02 -1.49
CA ASP A 142 16.74 35.54 -0.85
C ASP A 142 16.75 35.39 0.68
N PHE A 143 17.82 34.83 1.25
CA PHE A 143 17.90 34.56 2.68
C PHE A 143 17.79 35.86 3.48
N ARG A 144 16.85 35.86 4.42
CA ARG A 144 16.70 36.87 5.45
C ARG A 144 16.67 36.16 6.80
N PRO A 145 17.44 36.62 7.81
CA PRO A 145 17.35 36.08 9.16
C PRO A 145 15.89 36.02 9.64
N TRP A 146 15.48 34.90 10.23
CA TRP A 146 14.08 34.64 10.52
C TRP A 146 13.51 35.65 11.52
N LYS A 147 14.33 36.08 12.48
CA LYS A 147 14.01 37.17 13.41
C LYS A 147 13.65 38.49 12.73
N ASP A 148 14.17 38.74 11.52
CA ASP A 148 13.93 40.00 10.82
C ASP A 148 12.52 40.01 10.19
N TYR A 149 11.81 38.88 10.14
CA TYR A 149 10.40 38.81 9.79
C TYR A 149 9.46 39.13 10.96
N GLU A 150 9.97 39.31 12.18
CA GLU A 150 9.14 39.70 13.32
C GLU A 150 8.80 41.19 13.28
N ILE A 151 7.51 41.50 13.40
CA ILE A 151 7.02 42.87 13.58
C ILE A 151 6.21 43.00 14.86
N VAL A 152 6.19 44.20 15.42
CA VAL A 152 5.31 44.55 16.54
C VAL A 152 3.93 44.90 15.99
N VAL A 153 2.90 44.19 16.46
CA VAL A 153 1.51 44.41 16.04
C VAL A 153 0.67 45.13 17.09
N ASP A 154 1.04 45.03 18.36
CA ASP A 154 0.31 45.62 19.48
C ASP A 154 1.23 45.69 20.71
N ILE A 155 0.73 46.28 21.81
CA ILE A 155 1.33 46.24 23.13
C ILE A 155 0.34 45.56 24.08
N ASP A 156 0.79 44.60 24.87
CA ASP A 156 -0.08 43.91 25.80
C ASP A 156 -0.41 44.75 27.05
N LYS A 157 -1.12 44.15 28.01
CA LYS A 157 -1.58 44.84 29.21
C LYS A 157 -0.45 45.22 30.17
N ASP A 158 0.69 44.55 30.07
CA ASP A 158 1.86 44.74 30.93
C ASP A 158 2.89 45.69 30.29
N GLY A 159 2.62 46.15 29.06
CA GLY A 159 3.46 47.07 28.31
C GLY A 159 4.46 46.37 27.39
N ASP A 160 4.38 45.04 27.26
CA ASP A 160 5.29 44.26 26.43
C ASP A 160 4.83 44.21 24.96
N PRO A 161 5.75 44.28 23.98
CA PRO A 161 5.39 44.27 22.58
C PRO A 161 4.88 42.90 22.13
N VAL A 162 3.67 42.86 21.58
CA VAL A 162 3.12 41.67 20.93
C VAL A 162 3.71 41.57 19.53
N LYS A 163 4.43 40.49 19.27
CA LYS A 163 5.10 40.24 17.98
C LYS A 163 4.38 39.21 17.13
N ARG A 164 4.43 39.41 15.81
CA ARG A 164 3.96 38.45 14.80
C ARG A 164 4.98 38.33 13.67
N ASN A 165 5.06 37.14 13.09
CA ASN A 165 5.91 36.89 11.92
C ASN A 165 5.20 37.28 10.62
N THR A 166 5.95 37.93 9.73
CA THR A 166 5.52 38.29 8.37
C THR A 166 5.93 37.26 7.34
N ALA A 167 6.55 36.14 7.75
CA ALA A 167 6.87 35.04 6.86
C ALA A 167 6.51 33.68 7.45
N GLU A 168 6.11 32.78 6.56
CA GLU A 168 5.90 31.37 6.85
C GLU A 168 6.70 30.52 5.86
N HIS A 169 7.53 29.63 6.40
CA HIS A 169 8.39 28.74 5.62
C HIS A 169 7.74 27.35 5.54
N TYR A 170 7.63 26.82 4.33
CA TYR A 170 6.98 25.54 4.04
C TYR A 170 8.00 24.52 3.54
N TYR A 171 8.11 23.41 4.25
CA TYR A 171 8.98 22.28 3.93
C TYR A 171 8.15 21.10 3.43
N ALA A 172 8.66 20.36 2.46
CA ALA A 172 8.03 19.11 2.02
C ALA A 172 8.43 17.94 2.92
N LEU A 173 7.55 16.94 3.04
CA LEU A 173 7.78 15.76 3.88
C LEU A 173 9.13 15.07 3.60
N TRP A 174 9.51 14.95 2.33
CA TRP A 174 10.72 14.26 1.92
C TRP A 174 12.02 15.00 2.33
N GLN A 175 11.95 16.29 2.66
CA GLN A 175 13.11 17.05 3.11
C GLN A 175 13.64 16.56 4.47
N ILE A 176 12.88 15.74 5.22
CA ILE A 176 13.37 15.07 6.43
C ILE A 176 14.62 14.22 6.15
N PHE A 177 14.70 13.58 4.97
CA PHE A 177 15.85 12.78 4.59
C PHE A 177 17.09 13.65 4.37
N ILE A 178 16.91 14.87 3.86
CA ILE A 178 18.00 15.85 3.72
C ILE A 178 18.44 16.32 5.10
N VAL A 179 17.52 16.66 6.01
CA VAL A 179 17.86 17.07 7.37
C VAL A 179 18.69 15.98 8.05
N ASP A 180 18.29 14.71 7.93
CA ASP A 180 19.02 13.59 8.52
C ASP A 180 20.44 13.43 7.96
N ASP A 181 20.59 13.50 6.63
CA ASP A 181 21.88 13.43 5.94
C ASP A 181 22.77 14.64 6.31
N LEU A 182 22.20 15.85 6.40
CA LEU A 182 22.92 17.04 6.84
C LEU A 182 23.36 16.95 8.30
N ASN A 183 22.52 16.43 9.20
CA ASN A 183 22.89 16.19 10.59
C ASN A 183 24.06 15.21 10.70
N TYR A 184 24.10 14.20 9.84
CA TYR A 184 25.22 13.27 9.76
C TYR A 184 26.49 13.93 9.18
N LEU A 185 26.35 14.69 8.09
CA LEU A 185 27.46 15.38 7.44
C LEU A 185 28.07 16.49 8.31
N HIS A 186 27.26 17.08 9.20
CA HIS A 186 27.62 18.22 10.05
C HIS A 186 27.45 17.88 11.54
N THR A 187 27.73 16.62 11.94
CA THR A 187 27.49 16.11 13.30
C THR A 187 27.75 17.10 14.43
N ILE A 188 26.95 16.97 15.50
CA ILE A 188 27.08 17.70 16.77
C ILE A 188 28.54 17.77 17.22
N LYS A 189 29.40 16.76 17.01
CA LYS A 189 30.81 16.79 17.41
C LYS A 189 31.67 17.81 16.63
N GLU A 190 31.43 18.01 15.34
CA GLU A 190 32.04 19.11 14.57
C GLU A 190 31.41 20.48 14.96
N ASN A 191 30.14 20.50 15.36
CA ASN A 191 29.43 21.69 15.87
C ASN A 191 29.65 21.99 17.38
N TYR A 192 30.13 21.04 18.20
CA TYR A 192 30.43 21.17 19.64
C TYR A 192 31.91 21.46 19.87
N LEU A 193 32.79 20.94 19.00
CA LEU A 193 34.24 21.24 19.03
C LEU A 193 34.53 22.71 18.67
N THR A 194 33.55 23.45 18.15
CA THR A 194 33.70 24.88 17.88
C THR A 194 33.59 25.76 19.11
N LYS A 195 33.10 25.27 20.27
CA LYS A 195 33.07 25.98 21.58
C LYS A 195 33.08 27.53 21.44
N GLU A 196 32.15 28.10 20.67
CA GLU A 196 32.15 29.56 20.48
C GLU A 196 31.52 30.24 21.70
N GLN A 197 32.38 30.44 22.70
CA GLN A 197 32.52 31.76 23.29
C GLN A 197 32.48 32.83 22.20
N LYS A 198 31.72 33.88 22.47
CA LYS A 198 31.53 35.08 21.64
C LYS A 198 32.73 35.41 20.74
N GLY A 199 32.49 35.35 19.42
CA GLY A 199 33.17 36.15 18.41
C GLY A 199 34.48 35.58 17.89
N ARG A 200 34.41 34.84 16.78
CA ARG A 200 35.12 35.14 15.50
C ARG A 200 35.05 33.93 14.57
N GLY A 201 34.16 34.03 13.58
CA GLY A 201 34.39 33.67 12.17
C GLY A 201 35.21 32.41 11.87
N ILE A 202 34.52 31.35 11.48
CA ILE A 202 34.51 30.75 10.13
C ILE A 202 34.10 29.28 10.28
N VAL A 203 32.98 28.92 9.64
CA VAL A 203 32.69 27.55 9.18
C VAL A 203 33.88 27.14 8.30
N LYS A 204 34.85 26.41 8.85
CA LYS A 204 36.11 26.14 8.13
C LYS A 204 35.87 25.18 6.94
N LYS A 205 35.77 25.83 5.78
CA LYS A 205 36.11 25.44 4.40
C LYS A 205 35.15 24.62 3.54
N ASN A 206 34.42 23.61 4.04
CA ASN A 206 33.60 22.78 3.14
C ASN A 206 32.19 22.52 3.68
N ILE A 207 31.28 23.47 3.45
CA ILE A 207 29.84 23.21 3.59
C ILE A 207 29.48 22.10 2.60
N ARG A 208 29.10 20.94 3.12
CA ARG A 208 28.66 19.80 2.31
C ARG A 208 27.15 19.87 2.10
N GLU A 209 26.75 19.72 0.86
CA GLU A 209 25.36 19.51 0.46
C GLU A 209 24.99 18.04 0.58
N SER A 210 23.72 17.79 0.89
CA SER A 210 23.18 16.43 0.89
C SER A 210 23.11 15.88 -0.53
N ARG A 211 23.57 14.65 -0.73
CA ARG A 211 23.44 13.97 -2.04
C ARG A 211 21.99 13.63 -2.39
N ILE A 212 21.09 13.74 -1.43
CA ILE A 212 19.65 13.51 -1.61
C ILE A 212 19.02 14.66 -2.41
N LEU A 213 19.62 15.87 -2.38
CA LEU A 213 19.13 17.03 -3.15
C LEU A 213 19.09 16.78 -4.66
N GLU A 214 19.96 15.91 -5.19
CA GLU A 214 19.92 15.48 -6.60
C GLU A 214 18.55 14.90 -7.00
N PHE A 215 17.83 14.32 -6.05
CA PHE A 215 16.54 13.65 -6.28
C PHE A 215 15.32 14.51 -5.91
N SER A 216 15.52 15.81 -5.65
CA SER A 216 14.46 16.72 -5.18
C SER A 216 13.23 16.71 -6.09
N ASP A 217 13.42 16.79 -7.41
CA ASP A 217 12.31 16.81 -8.37
C ASP A 217 11.57 15.47 -8.44
N LEU A 218 12.27 14.35 -8.24
CA LEU A 218 11.67 13.01 -8.19
C LEU A 218 10.84 12.84 -6.92
N PHE A 219 11.38 13.26 -5.76
CA PHE A 219 10.62 13.30 -4.51
C PHE A 219 9.38 14.18 -4.60
N GLN A 220 9.50 15.33 -5.27
CA GLN A 220 8.40 16.25 -5.48
C GLN A 220 7.30 15.65 -6.37
N THR A 221 7.68 14.95 -7.44
CA THR A 221 6.77 14.19 -8.29
C THR A 221 6.06 13.08 -7.51
N ILE A 222 6.77 12.30 -6.70
CA ILE A 222 6.13 11.26 -5.87
C ILE A 222 5.21 11.85 -4.80
N SER A 223 5.57 12.99 -4.23
CA SER A 223 4.70 13.69 -3.27
C SER A 223 3.40 14.17 -3.93
N ASN A 224 3.47 14.64 -5.19
CA ASN A 224 2.26 14.93 -5.98
C ASN A 224 1.41 13.69 -6.20
N PHE A 225 2.04 12.60 -6.68
CA PHE A 225 1.33 11.36 -6.95
C PHE A 225 0.60 10.84 -5.70
N ARG A 226 1.28 10.76 -4.55
CA ARG A 226 0.71 10.31 -3.27
C ARG A 226 -0.49 11.15 -2.83
N MET A 227 -0.37 12.47 -2.93
CA MET A 227 -1.47 13.38 -2.59
C MET A 227 -2.66 13.18 -3.52
N LEU A 228 -2.43 13.15 -4.84
CA LEU A 228 -3.49 13.01 -5.84
C LEU A 228 -4.18 11.64 -5.75
N GLU A 229 -3.42 10.56 -5.59
CA GLU A 229 -3.95 9.21 -5.36
C GLU A 229 -4.86 9.17 -4.14
N SER A 230 -4.44 9.80 -3.03
CA SER A 230 -5.21 9.87 -1.80
C SER A 230 -6.53 10.64 -1.99
N ILE A 231 -6.51 11.73 -2.75
CA ILE A 231 -7.70 12.53 -3.04
C ILE A 231 -8.65 11.77 -3.96
N ILE A 232 -8.16 11.12 -5.02
CA ILE A 232 -8.99 10.27 -5.88
C ILE A 232 -9.64 9.16 -5.04
N ARG A 233 -8.87 8.54 -4.14
CA ARG A 233 -9.40 7.53 -3.24
C ARG A 233 -10.55 8.07 -2.40
N ILE A 234 -10.40 9.25 -1.79
CA ILE A 234 -11.47 9.90 -1.02
C ILE A 234 -12.72 10.10 -1.87
N ILE A 235 -12.59 10.72 -3.06
CA ILE A 235 -13.74 10.99 -3.95
C ILE A 235 -14.47 9.69 -4.31
N VAL A 236 -13.73 8.63 -4.65
CA VAL A 236 -14.34 7.37 -5.09
C VAL A 236 -14.95 6.58 -3.93
N THR A 237 -14.42 6.73 -2.71
CA THR A 237 -14.89 5.96 -1.55
C THR A 237 -16.07 6.57 -0.82
N ASP A 238 -16.44 7.82 -1.09
CA ASP A 238 -17.43 8.56 -0.30
C ASP A 238 -18.83 7.92 -0.37
N ASP A 239 -19.23 7.45 -1.56
CA ASP A 239 -20.53 6.80 -1.82
C ASP A 239 -20.57 5.29 -1.53
N VAL A 240 -19.43 4.72 -1.13
CA VAL A 240 -19.33 3.27 -0.94
C VAL A 240 -19.99 2.89 0.38
N LYS A 241 -21.22 2.38 0.31
CA LYS A 241 -21.93 1.76 1.46
C LYS A 241 -21.25 0.43 1.83
N GLY A 242 -20.13 0.53 2.53
CA GLY A 242 -19.31 -0.60 2.96
C GLY A 242 -17.82 -0.31 2.81
N SER A 243 -16.98 -1.26 3.18
CA SER A 243 -15.52 -1.13 3.10
C SER A 243 -14.94 -1.58 1.75
N VAL A 244 -15.79 -1.80 0.73
CA VAL A 244 -15.43 -2.52 -0.50
C VAL A 244 -15.76 -1.66 -1.73
N ILE A 245 -14.72 -1.16 -2.42
CA ILE A 245 -14.86 -0.44 -3.69
C ILE A 245 -14.96 -1.46 -4.81
N GLU A 246 -16.12 -1.58 -5.44
CA GLU A 246 -16.40 -2.56 -6.49
C GLU A 246 -16.96 -1.92 -7.77
N GLY A 247 -17.01 -2.72 -8.84
CA GLY A 247 -17.67 -2.34 -10.09
C GLY A 247 -17.14 -1.04 -10.70
N GLU A 248 -18.05 -0.12 -10.98
CA GLU A 248 -17.75 1.15 -11.63
C GLU A 248 -16.87 2.08 -10.78
N CYS A 249 -17.05 2.06 -9.46
CA CYS A 249 -16.24 2.87 -8.54
C CYS A 249 -14.77 2.43 -8.62
N TYR A 250 -14.54 1.12 -8.60
CA TYR A 250 -13.19 0.57 -8.71
C TYR A 250 -12.54 0.89 -10.07
N ARG A 251 -13.29 0.73 -11.17
CA ARG A 251 -12.81 1.10 -12.51
C ARG A 251 -12.43 2.57 -12.56
N THR A 252 -13.25 3.43 -11.96
CA THR A 252 -12.99 4.87 -11.89
C THR A 252 -11.73 5.16 -11.07
N LEU A 253 -11.53 4.53 -9.91
CA LEU A 253 -10.30 4.67 -9.12
C LEU A 253 -9.07 4.25 -9.92
N GLU A 254 -9.08 3.05 -10.52
CA GLU A 254 -7.94 2.55 -11.28
C GLU A 254 -7.64 3.44 -12.49
N GLU A 255 -8.64 3.82 -13.27
CA GLU A 255 -8.45 4.66 -14.45
C GLU A 255 -7.93 6.05 -14.08
N ARG A 256 -8.45 6.66 -13.01
CA ARG A 256 -8.01 7.98 -12.55
C ARG A 256 -6.61 7.92 -11.96
N THR A 257 -6.31 6.93 -11.11
CA THR A 257 -4.97 6.74 -10.54
C THR A 257 -3.95 6.42 -11.62
N LYS A 258 -4.30 5.61 -12.62
CA LYS A 258 -3.43 5.34 -13.77
C LYS A 258 -3.12 6.60 -14.57
N LYS A 259 -4.13 7.44 -14.86
CA LYS A 259 -3.93 8.71 -15.58
C LYS A 259 -2.96 9.65 -14.85
N ILE A 260 -3.08 9.77 -13.52
CA ILE A 260 -2.12 10.58 -12.74
C ILE A 260 -0.74 9.92 -12.69
N ALA A 261 -0.66 8.59 -12.60
CA ALA A 261 0.61 7.87 -12.60
C ALA A 261 1.35 8.08 -13.93
N GLU A 262 0.67 7.94 -15.07
CA GLU A 262 1.22 8.20 -16.41
C GLU A 262 1.71 9.65 -16.54
N LYS A 263 0.91 10.61 -16.08
CA LYS A 263 1.26 12.04 -16.11
C LYS A 263 2.48 12.37 -15.24
N GLU A 264 2.52 11.87 -14.01
CA GLU A 264 3.62 12.15 -13.07
C GLU A 264 4.89 11.39 -13.45
N TYR A 265 4.78 10.12 -13.88
CA TYR A 265 5.89 9.33 -14.39
C TYR A 265 6.57 9.99 -15.60
N ALA A 266 5.78 10.55 -16.53
CA ALA A 266 6.30 11.18 -17.75
C ALA A 266 7.16 12.44 -17.52
N LYS A 267 7.20 12.99 -16.30
CA LYS A 267 8.06 14.14 -15.96
C LYS A 267 9.54 13.80 -15.92
N HIS A 268 9.88 12.53 -15.75
CA HIS A 268 11.24 12.03 -15.62
C HIS A 268 11.44 10.81 -16.51
N ASN A 269 12.65 10.60 -16.99
CA ASN A 269 12.93 9.46 -17.84
C ASN A 269 13.06 8.16 -17.03
N LYS A 270 13.00 7.01 -17.72
CA LYS A 270 13.08 5.68 -17.07
C LYS A 270 14.36 5.52 -16.24
N SER A 271 15.50 6.01 -16.72
CA SER A 271 16.79 5.86 -16.05
C SER A 271 16.80 6.60 -14.71
N GLU A 272 16.27 7.82 -14.68
CA GLU A 272 16.10 8.63 -13.47
C GLU A 272 15.24 7.91 -12.42
N TRP A 273 14.13 7.30 -12.85
CA TRP A 273 13.28 6.50 -11.94
C TRP A 273 14.00 5.29 -11.36
N MET A 274 14.79 4.57 -12.17
CA MET A 274 15.56 3.42 -11.68
C MET A 274 16.67 3.87 -10.72
N LYS A 275 17.40 4.94 -11.06
CA LYS A 275 18.39 5.55 -10.18
C LYS A 275 17.76 5.98 -8.85
N PHE A 276 16.57 6.56 -8.88
CA PHE A 276 15.84 6.96 -7.69
C PHE A 276 15.40 5.79 -6.82
N LEU A 277 14.82 4.74 -7.40
CA LEU A 277 14.49 3.51 -6.68
C LEU A 277 15.72 2.92 -5.99
N ARG A 278 16.87 2.90 -6.67
CA ARG A 278 18.15 2.47 -6.10
C ARG A 278 18.54 3.32 -4.90
N LYS A 279 18.41 4.65 -5.01
CA LYS A 279 18.71 5.57 -3.91
C LYS A 279 17.80 5.37 -2.70
N LEU A 280 16.50 5.19 -2.93
CA LEU A 280 15.53 4.93 -1.86
C LEU A 280 15.82 3.61 -1.14
N VAL A 281 16.20 2.55 -1.87
CA VAL A 281 16.61 1.29 -1.26
C VAL A 281 17.89 1.45 -0.45
N GLU A 282 18.88 2.17 -0.98
CA GLU A 282 20.14 2.46 -0.26
C GLU A 282 19.88 3.19 1.07
N LEU A 283 19.07 4.25 1.03
CA LEU A 283 18.71 5.02 2.22
C LEU A 283 17.93 4.16 3.24
N TYR A 284 17.09 3.22 2.78
CA TYR A 284 16.31 2.36 3.67
C TYR A 284 17.23 1.45 4.49
N TYR A 285 18.17 0.79 3.82
CA TYR A 285 19.14 -0.05 4.52
C TYR A 285 20.05 0.79 5.42
N HIS A 286 20.47 1.98 4.97
CA HIS A 286 21.26 2.88 5.81
C HIS A 286 20.52 3.24 7.11
N TYR A 287 19.25 3.64 7.04
CA TYR A 287 18.46 3.95 8.24
C TYR A 287 18.20 2.73 9.11
N THR A 288 18.03 1.54 8.51
CA THR A 288 17.87 0.29 9.26
C THR A 288 19.17 -0.08 10.00
N GLU A 289 20.34 0.07 9.35
CA GLU A 289 21.66 -0.13 9.97
C GLU A 289 21.92 0.86 11.13
N LEU A 290 21.33 2.06 11.07
CA LEU A 290 21.39 3.07 12.11
C LEU A 290 20.26 2.98 13.16
N GLU A 291 19.43 1.93 13.12
CA GLU A 291 18.29 1.71 14.02
C GLU A 291 17.25 2.86 14.02
N LYS A 292 17.11 3.57 12.90
CA LYS A 292 16.13 4.63 12.69
C LYS A 292 14.82 4.09 12.11
N ASP A 293 14.15 3.22 12.86
CA ASP A 293 12.96 2.48 12.39
C ASP A 293 11.84 3.38 11.85
N ARG A 294 11.53 4.50 12.52
CA ARG A 294 10.46 5.40 12.07
C ARG A 294 10.79 6.04 10.72
N LEU A 295 12.02 6.51 10.57
CA LEU A 295 12.51 7.12 9.33
C LEU A 295 12.60 6.10 8.20
N SER A 296 13.00 4.86 8.48
CA SER A 296 13.01 3.78 7.50
C SER A 296 11.59 3.41 7.03
N GLN A 297 10.60 3.45 7.92
CA GLN A 297 9.18 3.27 7.54
C GLN A 297 8.66 4.43 6.68
N GLU A 298 8.98 5.68 6.98
CA GLU A 298 8.60 6.81 6.10
C GLU A 298 9.22 6.69 4.72
N LEU A 299 10.49 6.29 4.65
CA LEU A 299 11.16 6.04 3.38
C LEU A 299 10.56 4.85 2.62
N LYS A 300 10.18 3.77 3.32
CA LYS A 300 9.48 2.63 2.73
C LYS A 300 8.16 3.03 2.08
N ARG A 301 7.44 4.02 2.63
CA ARG A 301 6.22 4.57 2.00
C ARG A 301 6.54 5.30 0.69
N PHE A 302 7.57 6.15 0.67
CA PHE A 302 8.02 6.80 -0.58
C PHE A 302 8.46 5.76 -1.63
N LEU A 303 9.20 4.75 -1.21
CA LEU A 303 9.64 3.65 -2.07
C LEU A 303 8.46 2.86 -2.65
N GLY A 304 7.47 2.52 -1.81
CA GLY A 304 6.25 1.81 -2.23
C GLY A 304 5.43 2.62 -3.23
N SER A 305 5.17 3.91 -2.96
CA SER A 305 4.48 4.79 -3.90
C SER A 305 5.24 4.98 -5.21
N THR A 306 6.58 5.04 -5.17
CA THR A 306 7.42 5.10 -6.37
C THR A 306 7.25 3.84 -7.21
N ALA A 307 7.34 2.66 -6.59
CA ALA A 307 7.17 1.38 -7.27
C ALA A 307 5.77 1.26 -7.92
N ILE A 308 4.70 1.58 -7.17
CA ILE A 308 3.32 1.55 -7.66
C ILE A 308 3.14 2.47 -8.86
N MET A 309 3.59 3.73 -8.75
CA MET A 309 3.46 4.70 -9.83
C MET A 309 4.17 4.23 -11.11
N VAL A 310 5.41 3.75 -10.99
CA VAL A 310 6.20 3.22 -12.12
C VAL A 310 5.50 2.02 -12.75
N MET A 311 4.98 1.08 -11.94
CA MET A 311 4.24 -0.08 -12.42
C MET A 311 2.95 0.31 -13.15
N MET A 312 2.15 1.23 -12.57
CA MET A 312 0.90 1.69 -13.18
C MET A 312 1.10 2.42 -14.51
N ALA A 313 2.15 3.25 -14.59
CA ALA A 313 2.43 4.07 -15.77
C ALA A 313 2.98 3.27 -16.96
N ARG A 314 3.65 2.13 -16.73
CA ARG A 314 4.42 1.39 -17.76
C ARG A 314 3.69 0.19 -18.39
N ASN A 315 2.36 0.25 -18.50
CA ASN A 315 1.45 -0.79 -19.01
C ASN A 315 1.28 -2.03 -18.11
N LYS A 316 0.24 -2.84 -18.41
CA LYS A 316 -0.18 -4.03 -17.64
C LYS A 316 0.87 -5.15 -17.51
N ASP A 317 1.92 -5.11 -18.34
CA ASP A 317 2.94 -6.17 -18.41
C ASP A 317 4.19 -5.89 -17.54
N LEU A 318 4.20 -4.77 -16.79
CA LEU A 318 5.23 -4.52 -15.78
C LEU A 318 4.69 -4.95 -14.41
N ASP A 319 5.06 -6.16 -14.00
CA ASP A 319 4.83 -6.65 -12.65
C ASP A 319 6.01 -6.28 -11.72
N PHE A 320 5.83 -6.59 -10.42
CA PHE A 320 6.83 -6.29 -9.40
C PHE A 320 8.14 -7.08 -9.63
N GLU A 321 8.06 -8.30 -10.14
CA GLU A 321 9.23 -9.13 -10.45
C GLU A 321 10.10 -8.46 -11.52
N ARG A 322 9.48 -7.97 -12.61
CA ARG A 322 10.19 -7.25 -13.66
C ARG A 322 10.78 -5.93 -13.17
N LEU A 323 10.09 -5.22 -12.27
CA LEU A 323 10.64 -4.03 -11.61
C LEU A 323 11.89 -4.38 -10.77
N CYS A 324 11.87 -5.48 -10.02
CA CYS A 324 13.01 -5.95 -9.23
C CYS A 324 14.20 -6.33 -10.13
N ASN A 325 13.94 -7.00 -11.25
CA ASN A 325 14.96 -7.33 -12.24
C ASN A 325 15.59 -6.08 -12.86
N GLU A 326 14.81 -5.04 -13.15
CA GLU A 326 15.30 -3.76 -13.66
C GLU A 326 16.09 -2.96 -12.59
N TYR A 327 15.63 -2.96 -11.34
CA TYR A 327 16.36 -2.36 -10.20
C TYR A 327 17.78 -2.92 -10.10
N GLY A 328 17.89 -4.25 -10.13
CA GLY A 328 19.16 -4.96 -9.96
C GLY A 328 19.99 -5.08 -11.24
N GLU A 329 19.48 -4.67 -12.41
CA GLU A 329 20.07 -4.97 -13.73
C GLU A 329 20.44 -6.44 -13.89
N GLY A 330 19.58 -7.35 -13.42
CA GLY A 330 19.84 -8.79 -13.43
C GLY A 330 21.00 -9.24 -12.53
N ASN A 331 21.46 -8.43 -11.57
CA ASN A 331 22.54 -8.80 -10.66
C ASN A 331 22.15 -10.00 -9.77
N LYS A 332 22.87 -11.11 -9.95
CA LYS A 332 22.73 -12.33 -9.15
C LYS A 332 23.81 -12.50 -8.07
N SER A 333 24.74 -11.56 -7.95
CA SER A 333 25.90 -11.68 -7.06
C SER A 333 25.63 -11.14 -5.66
N TRP A 334 26.20 -11.82 -4.65
CA TRP A 334 26.08 -11.47 -3.23
C TRP A 334 27.00 -10.32 -2.77
N GLY A 335 27.81 -9.76 -3.68
CA GLY A 335 28.79 -8.71 -3.37
C GLY A 335 28.23 -7.28 -3.39
N ILE A 336 28.99 -6.33 -2.83
CA ILE A 336 28.68 -4.90 -2.90
C ILE A 336 28.89 -4.41 -4.34
N ARG A 337 27.82 -3.95 -4.98
CA ARG A 337 27.87 -3.33 -6.32
C ARG A 337 27.44 -1.87 -6.22
N TYR A 338 28.08 -1.02 -7.02
CA TYR A 338 27.65 0.36 -7.22
C TYR A 338 27.13 0.51 -8.65
N ILE A 339 25.96 1.13 -8.79
CA ILE A 339 25.40 1.54 -10.09
C ILE A 339 25.07 3.02 -9.97
N ASP A 340 25.53 3.85 -10.90
CA ASP A 340 25.37 5.31 -10.86
C ASP A 340 25.87 5.97 -9.54
N GLY A 341 26.90 5.39 -8.92
CA GLY A 341 27.43 5.84 -7.63
C GLY A 341 26.58 5.47 -6.41
N ILE A 342 25.54 4.65 -6.56
CA ILE A 342 24.62 4.23 -5.50
C ILE A 342 24.90 2.77 -5.12
N ARG A 343 24.97 2.49 -3.82
CA ARG A 343 25.14 1.11 -3.32
C ARG A 343 23.88 0.29 -3.59
N ILE A 344 24.03 -0.81 -4.32
CA ILE A 344 22.94 -1.75 -4.65
C ILE A 344 22.96 -2.91 -3.68
N TYR A 345 21.77 -3.24 -3.14
CA TYR A 345 21.58 -4.37 -2.24
C TYR A 345 21.00 -5.53 -3.04
N TYR A 346 21.64 -6.71 -2.95
CA TYR A 346 21.13 -7.91 -3.61
C TYR A 346 19.70 -8.22 -3.15
N LYS A 347 18.78 -8.32 -4.11
CA LYS A 347 17.34 -8.44 -3.89
C LYS A 347 16.77 -7.35 -2.98
N GLY A 348 17.27 -6.13 -3.10
CA GLY A 348 16.99 -5.02 -2.18
C GLY A 348 15.51 -4.67 -2.11
N LEU A 349 14.84 -4.51 -3.26
CA LEU A 349 13.39 -4.26 -3.31
C LEU A 349 12.60 -5.44 -2.76
N GLU A 350 12.97 -6.67 -3.14
CA GLU A 350 12.33 -7.90 -2.68
C GLU A 350 12.52 -8.15 -1.19
N LYS A 351 13.58 -7.63 -0.57
CA LYS A 351 13.81 -7.75 0.87
C LYS A 351 13.15 -6.62 1.68
N ILE A 352 12.87 -5.47 1.07
CA ILE A 352 12.15 -4.36 1.74
C ILE A 352 10.65 -4.57 1.65
N PHE A 353 10.20 -5.13 0.53
CA PHE A 353 8.86 -5.68 0.35
C PHE A 353 8.97 -7.20 0.16
N PRO A 354 9.45 -7.94 1.18
CA PRO A 354 9.38 -9.38 1.07
C PRO A 354 7.92 -9.76 1.01
N ILE A 355 7.62 -10.62 0.04
CA ILE A 355 6.49 -11.51 0.21
C ILE A 355 6.95 -12.47 1.33
N GLU A 356 6.80 -12.04 2.59
CA GLU A 356 7.52 -12.64 3.73
C GLU A 356 7.05 -14.06 4.00
N ILE A 357 7.86 -15.09 3.69
CA ILE A 357 7.57 -16.51 4.02
C ILE A 357 7.20 -16.70 5.50
N ASN A 358 7.81 -15.95 6.42
CA ASN A 358 7.46 -16.01 7.84
C ASN A 358 6.10 -15.36 8.16
N GLN A 359 5.76 -14.23 7.52
CA GLN A 359 4.41 -13.68 7.64
C GLN A 359 3.38 -14.57 6.94
N LEU A 360 3.69 -15.13 5.77
CA LEU A 360 2.86 -16.11 5.08
C LEU A 360 2.61 -17.33 5.97
N ARG A 361 3.64 -17.81 6.68
CA ARG A 361 3.53 -18.87 7.67
C ARG A 361 2.59 -18.46 8.81
N GLU A 362 2.87 -17.39 9.53
CA GLU A 362 2.01 -16.91 10.63
C GLU A 362 0.56 -16.63 10.20
N ARG A 363 0.38 -16.08 9.00
CA ARG A 363 -0.94 -15.75 8.45
C ARG A 363 -1.69 -16.99 7.98
N ALA A 364 -1.05 -17.94 7.30
CA ALA A 364 -1.65 -19.22 6.94
C ALA A 364 -2.04 -20.02 8.20
N LEU A 365 -1.21 -19.99 9.24
CA LEU A 365 -1.50 -20.57 10.55
C LEU A 365 -2.72 -19.91 11.23
N SER A 366 -3.03 -18.64 10.93
CA SER A 366 -4.24 -17.98 11.43
C SER A 366 -5.54 -18.36 10.70
N ILE A 367 -5.43 -18.89 9.46
CA ILE A 367 -6.58 -19.19 8.58
C ILE A 367 -7.00 -20.65 8.72
N LEU A 368 -6.04 -21.58 8.60
CA LEU A 368 -6.30 -23.01 8.50
C LEU A 368 -7.00 -23.68 9.70
N PRO A 369 -6.84 -23.24 10.97
CA PRO A 369 -7.46 -23.90 12.11
C PRO A 369 -8.99 -24.02 12.02
N SER A 370 -9.69 -23.01 11.48
CA SER A 370 -11.14 -23.05 11.33
C SER A 370 -11.60 -24.11 10.32
N TYR A 371 -10.89 -24.25 9.21
CA TYR A 371 -11.16 -25.26 8.19
C TYR A 371 -10.79 -26.67 8.64
N ILE A 372 -9.72 -26.83 9.44
CA ILE A 372 -9.38 -28.14 10.05
C ILE A 372 -10.46 -28.56 11.04
N LYS A 373 -10.96 -27.62 11.85
CA LYS A 373 -12.10 -27.89 12.73
C LYS A 373 -13.30 -28.38 11.94
N GLU A 374 -13.63 -27.72 10.83
CA GLU A 374 -14.72 -28.13 9.95
C GLU A 374 -14.52 -29.54 9.37
N VAL A 375 -13.31 -29.86 8.88
CA VAL A 375 -12.98 -31.21 8.42
C VAL A 375 -13.10 -32.23 9.55
N ASN A 376 -12.64 -31.89 10.75
CA ASN A 376 -12.79 -32.74 11.92
C ASN A 376 -14.27 -32.98 12.25
N ASP A 377 -15.14 -31.99 12.12
CA ASP A 377 -16.58 -32.15 12.35
C ASP A 377 -17.24 -33.11 11.36
N TRP A 378 -16.67 -33.28 10.16
CA TRP A 378 -17.13 -34.27 9.17
C TRP A 378 -16.75 -35.72 9.51
N LEU A 379 -15.71 -35.92 10.31
CA LEU A 379 -15.19 -37.26 10.61
C LEU A 379 -16.13 -38.00 11.59
N PRO A 380 -16.48 -39.28 11.35
CA PRO A 380 -17.39 -40.05 12.21
C PRO A 380 -17.03 -40.02 13.69
N LYS A 381 -18.02 -40.03 14.59
CA LYS A 381 -17.78 -40.12 16.04
C LYS A 381 -16.99 -41.41 16.35
N GLY A 382 -15.81 -41.27 16.97
CA GLY A 382 -14.89 -42.38 17.26
C GLY A 382 -13.75 -42.58 16.25
N SER A 383 -13.73 -41.84 15.13
CA SER A 383 -12.60 -41.85 14.20
C SER A 383 -11.44 -40.96 14.68
N THR A 384 -10.21 -41.31 14.30
CA THR A 384 -9.03 -40.49 14.61
C THR A 384 -9.16 -39.13 13.92
N LYS A 385 -9.31 -38.07 14.73
CA LYS A 385 -9.34 -36.69 14.23
C LYS A 385 -7.96 -36.27 13.72
N LEU A 386 -7.93 -35.25 12.86
CA LEU A 386 -6.69 -34.57 12.49
C LEU A 386 -6.10 -33.92 13.75
N PRO A 387 -4.78 -34.04 13.98
CA PRO A 387 -4.13 -33.50 15.18
C PRO A 387 -4.17 -31.98 15.22
N ASP A 388 -4.04 -31.39 16.40
CA ASP A 388 -4.13 -29.94 16.57
C ASP A 388 -3.04 -29.19 15.78
N ASN A 389 -1.83 -29.74 15.68
CA ASN A 389 -0.72 -29.19 14.90
C ASN A 389 -0.77 -29.54 13.39
N PHE A 390 -1.90 -30.04 12.88
CA PHE A 390 -2.01 -30.42 11.46
C PHE A 390 -1.83 -29.24 10.51
N HIS A 391 -2.29 -28.04 10.87
CA HIS A 391 -2.07 -26.80 10.11
C HIS A 391 -0.58 -26.44 10.05
N GLU A 392 0.16 -26.58 11.15
CA GLU A 392 1.61 -26.34 11.18
C GLU A 392 2.36 -27.29 10.26
N GLN A 393 2.00 -28.58 10.28
CA GLN A 393 2.59 -29.57 9.38
C GLN A 393 2.29 -29.27 7.92
N LEU A 394 1.06 -28.86 7.60
CA LEU A 394 0.65 -28.48 6.24
C LEU A 394 1.46 -27.27 5.75
N VAL A 395 1.50 -26.20 6.53
CA VAL A 395 2.21 -24.96 6.17
C VAL A 395 3.71 -25.21 6.02
N SER A 396 4.33 -25.93 6.95
CA SER A 396 5.76 -26.27 6.85
C SER A 396 6.03 -27.13 5.62
N THR A 397 5.21 -28.15 5.34
CA THR A 397 5.40 -28.99 4.15
C THR A 397 5.30 -28.17 2.85
N ILE A 398 4.32 -27.26 2.74
CA ILE A 398 4.18 -26.39 1.55
C ILE A 398 5.41 -25.49 1.36
N ILE A 399 5.95 -24.93 2.45
CA ILE A 399 7.15 -24.07 2.41
C ILE A 399 8.40 -24.89 2.08
N ASP A 400 8.58 -26.04 2.72
CA ASP A 400 9.77 -26.90 2.54
C ASP A 400 9.83 -27.49 1.12
N GLU A 401 8.67 -27.67 0.48
CA GLU A 401 8.54 -28.12 -0.92
C GLU A 401 8.60 -26.96 -1.93
N GLY A 402 8.85 -25.71 -1.51
CA GLY A 402 9.00 -24.56 -2.41
C GLY A 402 7.70 -24.06 -3.06
N ASN A 403 6.56 -24.35 -2.42
CA ASN A 403 5.22 -24.00 -2.91
C ASN A 403 4.62 -22.79 -2.16
N GLU A 404 5.45 -21.90 -1.61
CA GLU A 404 5.03 -20.75 -0.79
C GLU A 404 4.07 -19.79 -1.51
N LEU A 405 4.10 -19.72 -2.85
CA LEU A 405 3.18 -18.90 -3.65
C LEU A 405 1.71 -19.30 -3.41
N LEU A 406 1.42 -20.58 -3.17
CA LEU A 406 0.07 -21.02 -2.82
C LEU A 406 -0.40 -20.40 -1.50
N LEU A 407 0.50 -20.29 -0.50
CA LEU A 407 0.19 -19.63 0.77
C LEU A 407 -0.02 -18.12 0.59
N THR A 408 0.71 -17.50 -0.34
CA THR A 408 0.45 -16.11 -0.75
C THR A 408 -0.97 -15.95 -1.26
N HIS A 409 -1.43 -16.78 -2.19
CA HIS A 409 -2.80 -16.65 -2.71
C HIS A 409 -3.86 -16.95 -1.65
N LEU A 410 -3.63 -17.91 -0.76
CA LEU A 410 -4.51 -18.18 0.39
C LEU A 410 -4.64 -16.95 1.30
N TYR A 411 -3.51 -16.34 1.66
CA TYR A 411 -3.47 -15.15 2.49
C TYR A 411 -4.08 -13.94 1.81
N GLU A 412 -3.72 -13.66 0.56
CA GLU A 412 -4.22 -12.50 -0.17
C GLU A 412 -5.75 -12.58 -0.29
N ILE A 413 -6.36 -13.75 -0.52
CA ILE A 413 -7.82 -13.86 -0.50
C ILE A 413 -8.40 -13.51 0.89
N GLU A 414 -7.79 -13.99 1.97
CA GLU A 414 -8.23 -13.71 3.34
C GLU A 414 -8.07 -12.25 3.75
N ASP A 415 -6.95 -11.63 3.35
CA ASP A 415 -6.64 -10.24 3.62
C ASP A 415 -7.53 -9.28 2.81
N LEU A 416 -7.72 -9.59 1.53
CA LEU A 416 -8.48 -8.78 0.59
C LEU A 416 -10.00 -8.94 0.78
N TRP A 417 -10.50 -10.15 1.07
CA TRP A 417 -11.95 -10.42 1.17
C TRP A 417 -12.50 -10.38 2.60
N PHE A 418 -11.80 -10.97 3.57
CA PHE A 418 -12.34 -11.18 4.93
C PHE A 418 -11.84 -10.16 5.96
N LYS A 419 -10.68 -9.52 5.73
CA LYS A 419 -10.13 -8.46 6.60
C LYS A 419 -10.44 -7.04 6.13
N TYR A 420 -11.37 -6.91 5.17
CA TYR A 420 -11.88 -5.63 4.69
C TYR A 420 -10.78 -4.67 4.16
N LYS A 421 -9.67 -5.21 3.62
CA LYS A 421 -8.69 -4.39 2.89
C LYS A 421 -9.17 -4.16 1.47
N LEU A 422 -9.05 -2.92 1.01
CA LEU A 422 -9.42 -2.54 -0.35
C LEU A 422 -8.64 -3.37 -1.38
N CYS A 423 -9.36 -3.99 -2.29
CA CYS A 423 -8.81 -4.93 -3.27
C CYS A 423 -9.60 -4.94 -4.58
N ARG A 424 -8.97 -5.41 -5.66
CA ARG A 424 -9.56 -5.44 -7.01
C ARG A 424 -10.30 -6.77 -7.18
N VAL A 425 -11.53 -6.79 -7.71
CA VAL A 425 -12.26 -8.06 -8.01
C VAL A 425 -11.42 -8.99 -8.91
N GLY A 426 -10.77 -8.43 -9.93
CA GLY A 426 -9.86 -9.19 -10.79
C GLY A 426 -8.61 -9.70 -10.07
N SER A 427 -8.15 -9.00 -9.03
CA SER A 427 -7.04 -9.45 -8.18
C SER A 427 -7.47 -10.62 -7.32
N ILE A 428 -8.60 -10.54 -6.61
CA ILE A 428 -9.12 -11.67 -5.82
C ILE A 428 -9.37 -12.90 -6.69
N TRP A 429 -9.99 -12.74 -7.86
CA TRP A 429 -10.20 -13.86 -8.79
C TRP A 429 -8.90 -14.41 -9.37
N ALA A 430 -7.90 -13.56 -9.62
CA ALA A 430 -6.57 -14.02 -9.98
C ALA A 430 -5.98 -14.86 -8.85
N HIS A 431 -6.04 -14.41 -7.59
CA HIS A 431 -5.60 -15.21 -6.45
C HIS A 431 -6.39 -16.51 -6.32
N LEU A 432 -7.71 -16.52 -6.55
CA LEU A 432 -8.53 -17.74 -6.52
C LEU A 432 -8.13 -18.73 -7.63
N ARG A 433 -7.87 -18.21 -8.84
CA ARG A 433 -7.36 -19.01 -9.97
C ARG A 433 -6.00 -19.60 -9.66
N PHE A 434 -5.08 -18.79 -9.16
CA PHE A 434 -3.74 -19.25 -8.80
C PHE A 434 -3.77 -20.22 -7.61
N LEU A 435 -4.69 -20.05 -6.67
CA LEU A 435 -4.93 -21.02 -5.60
C LEU A 435 -5.42 -22.36 -6.16
N ALA A 436 -6.38 -22.35 -7.09
CA ALA A 436 -6.85 -23.57 -7.74
C ALA A 436 -5.76 -24.26 -8.58
N ILE A 437 -4.93 -23.49 -9.28
CA ILE A 437 -3.74 -24.00 -10.00
C ILE A 437 -2.74 -24.61 -9.02
N GLY A 438 -2.39 -23.89 -7.95
CA GLY A 438 -1.42 -24.37 -6.96
C GLY A 438 -1.87 -25.64 -6.24
N ILE A 439 -3.17 -25.83 -6.02
CA ILE A 439 -3.70 -27.10 -5.48
C ILE A 439 -3.46 -28.26 -6.45
N GLU A 440 -3.61 -28.04 -7.76
CA GLU A 440 -3.27 -29.06 -8.76
C GLU A 440 -1.76 -29.33 -8.80
N GLU A 441 -0.91 -28.29 -8.76
CA GLU A 441 0.55 -28.45 -8.74
C GLU A 441 1.04 -29.23 -7.49
N LEU A 442 0.57 -28.88 -6.30
CA LEU A 442 0.85 -29.66 -5.08
C LEU A 442 0.37 -31.10 -5.20
N GLY A 443 -0.82 -31.31 -5.75
CA GLY A 443 -1.34 -32.65 -5.96
C GLY A 443 -0.52 -33.47 -6.97
N LYS A 444 0.03 -32.83 -8.01
CA LYS A 444 0.97 -33.48 -8.95
C LYS A 444 2.20 -33.99 -8.21
N GLU A 445 2.78 -33.16 -7.35
CA GLU A 445 3.95 -33.51 -6.56
C GLU A 445 3.64 -34.64 -5.56
N TRP A 446 2.53 -34.54 -4.83
CA TRP A 446 2.19 -35.48 -3.76
C TRP A 446 1.74 -36.86 -4.26
N PHE A 447 1.11 -36.92 -5.44
CA PHE A 447 0.50 -38.14 -5.97
C PHE A 447 1.07 -38.59 -7.32
N CYS A 448 2.03 -37.85 -7.90
CA CYS A 448 2.67 -38.13 -9.18
C CYS A 448 1.67 -38.28 -10.34
N LYS A 449 0.66 -37.39 -10.43
CA LYS A 449 -0.38 -37.39 -11.49
C LYS A 449 -0.56 -36.01 -12.09
N GLU A 450 -0.63 -35.92 -13.42
CA GLU A 450 -0.62 -34.64 -14.14
C GLU A 450 -1.93 -33.82 -14.12
N LYS A 451 -3.08 -34.44 -13.86
CA LYS A 451 -4.39 -33.77 -13.96
C LYS A 451 -5.14 -33.86 -12.64
N ILE A 452 -5.85 -32.81 -12.26
CA ILE A 452 -6.63 -32.76 -11.01
C ILE A 452 -7.59 -33.94 -10.84
N GLU A 453 -8.19 -34.43 -11.93
CA GLU A 453 -9.00 -35.65 -11.91
C GLU A 453 -8.20 -36.87 -11.44
N ASN A 454 -7.02 -37.08 -12.01
CA ASN A 454 -6.17 -38.22 -11.70
C ASN A 454 -5.58 -38.12 -10.29
N ILE A 455 -5.29 -36.90 -9.83
CA ILE A 455 -4.86 -36.62 -8.45
C ILE A 455 -5.96 -37.06 -7.48
N PHE A 456 -7.22 -36.68 -7.72
CA PHE A 456 -8.33 -37.07 -6.86
C PHE A 456 -8.62 -38.57 -6.92
N ILE A 457 -8.47 -39.20 -8.09
CA ILE A 457 -8.59 -40.66 -8.23
C ILE A 457 -7.49 -41.37 -7.45
N GLU A 458 -6.25 -40.88 -7.49
CA GLU A 458 -5.15 -41.48 -6.74
C GLU A 458 -5.34 -41.30 -5.21
N ALA A 459 -5.79 -40.12 -4.78
CA ALA A 459 -5.96 -39.80 -3.37
C ALA A 459 -7.20 -40.45 -2.73
N PHE A 460 -8.29 -40.62 -3.49
CA PHE A 460 -9.59 -41.05 -2.96
C PHE A 460 -10.18 -42.29 -3.65
N GLY A 461 -9.61 -42.76 -4.76
CA GLY A 461 -10.05 -43.96 -5.46
C GLY A 461 -11.46 -43.87 -6.04
N ASN A 462 -12.17 -45.00 -5.99
CA ASN A 462 -13.52 -45.16 -6.55
C ASN A 462 -14.57 -44.31 -5.83
N ASP A 463 -14.31 -43.89 -4.59
CA ASP A 463 -15.17 -42.98 -3.85
C ASP A 463 -15.33 -41.64 -4.59
N TYR A 464 -14.27 -41.13 -5.20
CA TYR A 464 -14.34 -39.92 -5.99
C TYR A 464 -14.92 -40.16 -7.39
N ARG A 465 -14.38 -41.13 -8.13
CA ARG A 465 -14.76 -41.36 -9.54
C ARG A 465 -16.18 -41.87 -9.69
N ASP A 466 -16.47 -42.99 -9.05
CA ASP A 466 -17.64 -43.81 -9.36
C ASP A 466 -18.84 -43.47 -8.48
N ARG A 467 -18.58 -42.87 -7.30
CA ARG A 467 -19.63 -42.43 -6.38
C ARG A 467 -19.87 -40.94 -6.49
N LEU A 468 -18.91 -40.12 -6.06
CA LEU A 468 -19.15 -38.68 -5.95
C LEU A 468 -19.34 -37.98 -7.31
N LYS A 469 -18.34 -38.05 -8.21
CA LYS A 469 -18.39 -37.39 -9.51
C LYS A 469 -19.50 -37.97 -10.39
N SER A 470 -19.70 -39.29 -10.38
CA SER A 470 -20.74 -39.96 -11.17
C SER A 470 -22.15 -39.51 -10.78
N GLU A 471 -22.49 -39.47 -9.48
CA GLU A 471 -23.81 -39.04 -9.03
C GLU A 471 -24.09 -37.56 -9.35
N TYR A 472 -23.10 -36.67 -9.14
CA TYR A 472 -23.25 -35.28 -9.55
C TYR A 472 -23.40 -35.10 -11.08
N ASN A 473 -22.80 -35.98 -11.89
CA ASN A 473 -23.04 -35.96 -13.34
C ASN A 473 -24.48 -36.30 -13.72
N LYS A 474 -25.25 -37.01 -12.88
CA LYS A 474 -26.67 -37.30 -13.12
C LYS A 474 -27.58 -36.12 -12.81
N LEU A 475 -27.13 -35.17 -11.97
CA LEU A 475 -27.91 -34.00 -11.55
C LEU A 475 -27.68 -32.75 -12.40
N LYS A 476 -26.78 -32.80 -13.39
CA LYS A 476 -26.45 -31.62 -14.20
C LYS A 476 -27.67 -31.12 -14.99
N PRO A 477 -27.79 -29.81 -15.23
CA PRO A 477 -28.89 -29.26 -16.02
C PRO A 477 -29.01 -29.95 -17.39
N GLU A 478 -30.25 -30.24 -17.83
CA GLU A 478 -30.52 -30.98 -19.08
C GLU A 478 -29.86 -30.32 -20.30
N GLN A 479 -29.83 -28.98 -20.31
CA GLN A 479 -29.17 -28.18 -21.35
C GLN A 479 -27.65 -28.42 -21.47
N TYR A 480 -27.04 -29.06 -20.47
CA TYR A 480 -25.61 -29.42 -20.45
C TYR A 480 -25.38 -30.94 -20.35
N ALA A 481 -26.36 -31.75 -20.79
CA ALA A 481 -26.30 -33.21 -20.71
C ALA A 481 -25.04 -33.83 -21.37
N LYS A 482 -24.41 -33.15 -22.33
CA LYS A 482 -23.22 -33.62 -23.05
C LYS A 482 -21.88 -33.25 -22.38
N SER A 483 -21.84 -32.25 -21.50
CA SER A 483 -20.62 -31.85 -20.79
C SER A 483 -20.57 -32.44 -19.37
N SER A 484 -19.38 -32.66 -18.83
CA SER A 484 -19.24 -33.18 -17.46
C SER A 484 -19.61 -32.11 -16.43
N ILE A 485 -20.10 -32.51 -15.25
CA ILE A 485 -20.36 -31.60 -14.12
C ILE A 485 -19.11 -30.84 -13.68
N THR A 486 -17.91 -31.36 -13.99
CA THR A 486 -16.63 -30.76 -13.64
C THR A 486 -15.99 -29.95 -14.78
N ARG A 487 -16.73 -29.63 -15.83
CA ARG A 487 -16.26 -28.79 -16.95
C ARG A 487 -17.35 -27.78 -17.30
N ALA A 488 -16.95 -26.55 -17.58
CA ALA A 488 -17.83 -25.54 -18.15
C ALA A 488 -17.07 -24.76 -19.23
N ASP A 489 -17.69 -24.58 -20.39
CA ASP A 489 -17.11 -23.83 -21.51
C ASP A 489 -17.60 -22.37 -21.53
N THR A 490 -18.59 -22.03 -20.70
CA THR A 490 -19.09 -20.66 -20.51
C THR A 490 -19.27 -20.31 -19.03
N GLN A 491 -19.31 -19.02 -18.71
CA GLN A 491 -19.56 -18.55 -17.34
C GLN A 491 -20.95 -18.95 -16.81
N ASP A 492 -21.97 -18.87 -17.66
CA ASP A 492 -23.34 -19.14 -17.21
C ASP A 492 -23.50 -20.65 -16.93
N GLU A 493 -22.89 -21.50 -17.77
CA GLU A 493 -22.77 -22.95 -17.49
C GLU A 493 -22.01 -23.23 -16.18
N PHE A 494 -20.93 -22.49 -15.91
CA PHE A 494 -20.17 -22.63 -14.66
C PHE A 494 -21.05 -22.32 -13.44
N ILE A 495 -21.77 -21.19 -13.46
CA ILE A 495 -22.62 -20.76 -12.35
C ILE A 495 -23.75 -21.75 -12.11
N GLU A 496 -24.41 -22.23 -13.16
CA GLU A 496 -25.49 -23.21 -13.03
C GLU A 496 -25.01 -24.54 -12.46
N LYS A 497 -23.86 -25.04 -12.94
CA LYS A 497 -23.25 -26.27 -12.41
C LYS A 497 -22.80 -26.10 -10.97
N LEU A 498 -22.22 -24.95 -10.61
CA LEU A 498 -21.84 -24.63 -9.24
C LEU A 498 -23.07 -24.61 -8.33
N ASN A 499 -24.14 -23.92 -8.72
CA ASN A 499 -25.41 -23.89 -7.97
C ASN A 499 -26.03 -25.29 -7.83
N CYS A 500 -25.97 -26.12 -8.88
CA CYS A 500 -26.41 -27.51 -8.80
C CYS A 500 -25.61 -28.29 -7.75
N ILE A 501 -24.28 -28.19 -7.74
CA ILE A 501 -23.44 -28.89 -6.75
C ILE A 501 -23.75 -28.39 -5.33
N LEU A 502 -23.79 -27.07 -5.13
CA LEU A 502 -23.99 -26.45 -3.82
C LEU A 502 -25.40 -26.68 -3.26
N GLY A 503 -26.43 -26.64 -4.11
CA GLY A 503 -27.82 -26.94 -3.74
C GLY A 503 -28.04 -28.39 -3.34
N ASN A 504 -27.16 -29.30 -3.78
CA ASN A 504 -27.22 -30.73 -3.48
C ASN A 504 -26.02 -31.20 -2.62
N LYS A 505 -25.36 -30.30 -1.89
CA LYS A 505 -24.15 -30.63 -1.11
C LYS A 505 -24.40 -31.68 -0.01
N ASP A 506 -25.60 -31.69 0.58
CA ASP A 506 -25.95 -32.59 1.67
C ASP A 506 -26.38 -33.99 1.20
N LEU A 507 -26.91 -34.10 -0.03
CA LEU A 507 -27.42 -35.35 -0.60
C LEU A 507 -26.35 -36.44 -0.70
N PHE A 508 -25.09 -36.05 -0.95
CA PHE A 508 -24.00 -36.99 -1.23
C PHE A 508 -22.92 -37.04 -0.15
N ASN A 509 -23.15 -36.37 0.99
CA ASN A 509 -22.19 -36.34 2.10
C ASN A 509 -21.91 -37.72 2.72
N ASN A 510 -22.81 -38.70 2.53
CA ASN A 510 -22.71 -40.05 3.10
C ASN A 510 -22.44 -41.16 2.06
N LEU A 511 -22.26 -40.82 0.77
CA LEU A 511 -22.04 -41.82 -0.28
C LEU A 511 -20.63 -42.41 -0.30
N SER A 512 -19.66 -41.63 0.16
CA SER A 512 -18.25 -42.01 0.17
C SER A 512 -17.89 -42.79 1.43
N ASN A 513 -17.14 -43.87 1.28
CA ASN A 513 -16.54 -44.57 2.42
C ASN A 513 -15.41 -43.74 3.05
N ASN A 514 -14.86 -42.79 2.30
CA ASN A 514 -13.87 -41.82 2.76
C ASN A 514 -14.56 -40.50 3.16
N PRO A 515 -14.62 -40.16 4.46
CA PRO A 515 -15.32 -38.96 4.95
C PRO A 515 -14.70 -37.64 4.46
N LEU A 516 -13.49 -37.68 3.89
CA LEU A 516 -12.81 -36.53 3.28
C LEU A 516 -13.18 -36.35 1.80
N CYS A 517 -13.83 -37.31 1.17
CA CYS A 517 -14.24 -37.25 -0.24
C CYS A 517 -15.69 -36.75 -0.33
N LYS A 518 -15.85 -35.42 -0.46
CA LYS A 518 -17.15 -34.72 -0.47
C LYS A 518 -17.24 -33.67 -1.59
N TYR A 519 -18.38 -32.98 -1.67
CA TYR A 519 -18.72 -32.01 -2.71
C TYR A 519 -17.61 -30.97 -3.02
N HIS A 520 -16.81 -30.58 -2.03
CA HIS A 520 -15.70 -29.64 -2.22
C HIS A 520 -14.70 -30.10 -3.30
N LEU A 521 -14.49 -31.41 -3.47
CA LEU A 521 -13.63 -31.94 -4.55
C LEU A 521 -14.23 -31.68 -5.94
N VAL A 522 -15.55 -31.81 -6.09
CA VAL A 522 -16.25 -31.58 -7.37
C VAL A 522 -16.26 -30.10 -7.70
N VAL A 523 -16.50 -29.23 -6.71
CA VAL A 523 -16.41 -27.77 -6.86
C VAL A 523 -15.00 -27.35 -7.28
N THR A 524 -13.95 -27.89 -6.63
CA THR A 524 -12.56 -27.58 -6.98
C THR A 524 -12.21 -28.06 -8.38
N HIS A 525 -12.65 -29.26 -8.79
CA HIS A 525 -12.42 -29.76 -10.15
C HIS A 525 -13.11 -28.88 -11.21
N LEU A 526 -14.38 -28.53 -10.98
CA LEU A 526 -15.12 -27.61 -11.86
C LEU A 526 -14.41 -26.25 -11.95
N THR A 527 -14.03 -25.68 -10.80
CA THR A 527 -13.34 -24.39 -10.70
C THR A 527 -12.02 -24.44 -11.46
N ARG A 528 -11.19 -25.45 -11.23
CA ARG A 528 -9.88 -25.57 -11.88
C ARG A 528 -9.98 -25.65 -13.40
N ASN A 529 -10.89 -26.47 -13.92
CA ASN A 529 -11.12 -26.64 -15.36
C ASN A 529 -11.74 -25.40 -16.01
N PHE A 530 -12.50 -24.61 -15.26
CA PHE A 530 -13.07 -23.38 -15.77
C PHE A 530 -11.99 -22.26 -15.84
N VAL A 531 -11.25 -22.05 -14.76
CA VAL A 531 -10.23 -20.99 -14.68
C VAL A 531 -8.96 -21.29 -15.50
N SER A 532 -8.81 -22.49 -16.06
CA SER A 532 -7.75 -22.79 -17.03
C SER A 532 -7.97 -22.11 -18.39
N HIS A 533 -9.23 -21.82 -18.75
CA HIS A 533 -9.59 -21.30 -20.07
C HIS A 533 -10.28 -19.92 -20.03
N HIS A 534 -10.76 -19.48 -18.86
CA HIS A 534 -11.49 -18.21 -18.72
C HIS A 534 -10.79 -17.24 -17.76
N ILE A 535 -10.33 -16.10 -18.31
CA ILE A 535 -9.57 -15.07 -17.57
C ILE A 535 -10.47 -13.93 -17.06
N LYS A 536 -11.67 -13.75 -17.63
CA LYS A 536 -12.62 -12.67 -17.27
C LYS A 536 -13.89 -13.24 -16.65
N ILE A 537 -14.33 -12.65 -15.54
CA ILE A 537 -15.48 -13.12 -14.75
C ILE A 537 -16.45 -11.97 -14.46
N LYS A 538 -17.74 -12.14 -14.81
CA LYS A 538 -18.88 -11.29 -14.40
C LYS A 538 -18.98 -11.10 -12.88
N SER A 539 -19.38 -9.90 -12.46
CA SER A 539 -19.56 -9.49 -11.05
C SER A 539 -20.52 -10.37 -10.24
N ILE A 540 -21.52 -11.01 -10.88
CA ILE A 540 -22.51 -11.88 -10.21
C ILE A 540 -21.88 -13.09 -9.49
N MET A 541 -20.65 -13.45 -9.83
CA MET A 541 -19.90 -14.50 -9.14
C MET A 541 -19.25 -14.03 -7.83
N MET A 542 -19.28 -12.72 -7.55
CA MET A 542 -18.81 -12.12 -6.29
C MET A 542 -19.96 -12.15 -5.27
N GLY A 543 -19.68 -12.62 -4.05
CA GLY A 543 -20.69 -12.81 -2.99
C GLY A 543 -20.62 -14.21 -2.39
N SER A 544 -21.77 -14.81 -2.07
CA SER A 544 -21.85 -16.12 -1.40
C SER A 544 -21.20 -17.25 -2.21
N LEU A 545 -21.30 -17.22 -3.54
CA LEU A 545 -20.69 -18.21 -4.43
C LEU A 545 -19.15 -18.16 -4.37
N PHE A 546 -18.57 -16.96 -4.35
CA PHE A 546 -17.13 -16.81 -4.19
C PHE A 546 -16.63 -17.41 -2.87
N VAL A 547 -17.33 -17.09 -1.77
CA VAL A 547 -16.98 -17.62 -0.43
C VAL A 547 -17.02 -19.14 -0.41
N GLU A 548 -18.04 -19.76 -1.02
CA GLU A 548 -18.13 -21.22 -1.07
C GLU A 548 -17.06 -21.85 -1.97
N VAL A 549 -16.71 -21.24 -3.10
CA VAL A 549 -15.61 -21.72 -3.96
C VAL A 549 -14.29 -21.64 -3.21
N TYR A 550 -13.97 -20.50 -2.59
CA TYR A 550 -12.76 -20.31 -1.80
C TYR A 550 -12.68 -21.35 -0.67
N ARG A 551 -13.75 -21.49 0.11
CA ARG A 551 -13.87 -22.50 1.16
C ARG A 551 -13.63 -23.91 0.62
N CYS A 552 -14.21 -24.28 -0.53
CA CYS A 552 -13.99 -25.59 -1.15
C CYS A 552 -12.53 -25.83 -1.56
N LEU A 553 -11.83 -24.80 -2.05
CA LEU A 553 -10.40 -24.90 -2.38
C LEU A 553 -9.56 -25.17 -1.12
N VAL A 554 -9.80 -24.45 -0.02
CA VAL A 554 -9.08 -24.66 1.24
C VAL A 554 -9.37 -26.05 1.81
N LEU A 555 -10.64 -26.48 1.81
CA LEU A 555 -11.02 -27.82 2.26
C LEU A 555 -10.38 -28.93 1.40
N THR A 556 -10.27 -28.70 0.09
CA THR A 556 -9.58 -29.64 -0.82
C THR A 556 -8.09 -29.77 -0.47
N LEU A 557 -7.41 -28.65 -0.22
CA LEU A 557 -6.01 -28.64 0.19
C LEU A 557 -5.78 -29.47 1.47
N VAL A 558 -6.64 -29.26 2.49
CA VAL A 558 -6.60 -30.02 3.76
C VAL A 558 -6.85 -31.52 3.53
N SER A 559 -7.88 -31.87 2.75
CA SER A 559 -8.23 -33.27 2.44
C SER A 559 -7.12 -34.00 1.67
N LEU A 560 -6.48 -33.36 0.69
CA LEU A 560 -5.35 -33.93 -0.06
C LEU A 560 -4.15 -34.19 0.85
N PHE A 561 -3.81 -33.23 1.71
CA PHE A 561 -2.68 -33.39 2.62
C PHE A 561 -2.91 -34.50 3.64
N ALA A 562 -4.15 -34.66 4.12
CA ALA A 562 -4.52 -35.78 4.99
C ALA A 562 -4.32 -37.13 4.30
N GLN A 563 -4.67 -37.26 3.01
CA GLN A 563 -4.42 -38.47 2.24
C GLN A 563 -2.92 -38.69 1.98
N LYS A 564 -2.14 -37.64 1.69
CA LYS A 564 -0.68 -37.72 1.56
C LYS A 564 -0.07 -38.34 2.82
N LYS A 565 -0.38 -37.78 3.99
CA LYS A 565 0.12 -38.27 5.29
C LYS A 565 -0.30 -39.71 5.60
N LYS A 566 -1.51 -40.10 5.20
CA LYS A 566 -1.98 -41.49 5.34
C LYS A 566 -1.16 -42.44 4.48
N THR A 567 -0.88 -42.07 3.23
CA THR A 567 -0.07 -42.86 2.29
C THR A 567 1.39 -42.96 2.73
N GLU A 568 1.99 -41.88 3.23
CA GLU A 568 3.34 -41.86 3.81
C GLU A 568 3.46 -42.86 4.98
N LYS A 569 2.55 -42.79 5.95
CA LYS A 569 2.52 -43.71 7.10
C LYS A 569 2.36 -45.18 6.69
N MET A 570 1.56 -45.46 5.66
CA MET A 570 1.41 -46.83 5.14
C MET A 570 2.72 -47.32 4.50
N ARG A 571 3.42 -46.47 3.73
CA ARG A 571 4.72 -46.80 3.13
C ARG A 571 5.81 -47.02 4.18
N GLU A 572 5.84 -46.23 5.25
CA GLU A 572 6.78 -46.40 6.37
C GLU A 572 6.52 -47.72 7.13
N LYS A 573 5.26 -48.07 7.40
CA LYS A 573 4.91 -49.35 8.02
C LYS A 573 5.32 -50.56 7.17
N VAL A 574 5.25 -50.44 5.85
CA VAL A 574 5.70 -51.50 4.93
C VAL A 574 7.23 -51.59 4.86
N LYS A 575 7.95 -50.47 5.02
CA LYS A 575 9.43 -50.44 5.01
C LYS A 575 10.10 -50.90 6.32
N PHE A 576 9.45 -50.70 7.46
CA PHE A 576 10.00 -51.05 8.79
C PHE A 576 9.28 -52.22 9.46
N GLY A 577 8.25 -52.79 8.82
CA GLY A 577 7.49 -53.95 9.28
C GLY A 577 7.77 -55.24 8.49
N SER A 578 8.91 -55.32 7.80
CA SER A 578 9.41 -56.50 7.08
C SER A 578 10.78 -56.89 7.60
#